data_AF-A0A6N6KL47-F1
#
_entry.id   AF-A0A6N6KL47-F1
#
_cell.length_a   1.000
_cell.length_b   1.000
_cell.length_c   1.000
_cell.angle_alpha   90.00
_cell.angle_beta   90.00
_cell.angle_gamma   90.00
#
_symmetry.space_group_name_H-M   'P 1'
#
loop_
_entity.id
_entity.type
_entity.pdbx_description
1 polymer ?
#
loop_
_entity_poly.entity_id
_entity_poly.type
_entity_poly.pdbx_seq_one_letter_code
_entity_poly.pdbx_strand_id
1 'polypeptide(L)'
;PDFEGNDEANPEFELGGKKFNVLDSLKGIGLSIVIAGIAVAISYFLLGSMENIALIILGLTAISIAAAFIPKVQELESTFETGDYLLLMFCVALGLLADFSTIFEKGADLVLYAGVAMFSSILLHFILAKLFRIDRDTFIITSAAGIYGPVFIGQIASVIHNRKLVFTGITLGLLGYAIGNFLGIGLAQLLKMLG
;
A
#
# COMPACT_ATOMS: atom_id res chain seq x y z
N PRO A 1 -34.04 -18.47 5.92
CA PRO A 1 -33.78 -19.19 4.66
C PRO A 1 -32.36 -19.74 4.71
N ASP A 2 -32.28 -21.07 4.79
CA ASP A 2 -31.04 -21.82 4.77
C ASP A 2 -30.22 -21.44 3.53
N PHE A 3 -28.97 -21.06 3.75
CA PHE A 3 -27.98 -20.93 2.70
C PHE A 3 -26.84 -21.87 3.05
N GLU A 4 -27.08 -23.17 2.79
CA GLU A 4 -26.03 -24.11 2.44
C GLU A 4 -25.33 -23.58 1.18
N GLY A 5 -24.25 -22.83 1.39
CA GLY A 5 -23.40 -22.28 0.36
C GLY A 5 -22.03 -22.91 0.46
N ASN A 6 -21.93 -24.17 0.00
CA ASN A 6 -20.75 -24.88 -0.45
C ASN A 6 -19.39 -24.33 0.04
N ASP A 7 -18.80 -25.01 1.04
CA ASP A 7 -17.44 -24.83 1.58
C ASP A 7 -16.33 -25.19 0.57
N GLU A 8 -16.43 -24.68 -0.66
CA GLU A 8 -15.45 -24.89 -1.71
C GLU A 8 -15.13 -23.56 -2.41
N ALA A 9 -14.19 -22.81 -1.82
CA ALA A 9 -13.17 -21.96 -2.47
C ALA A 9 -12.77 -20.77 -1.57
N ASN A 10 -11.62 -20.84 -0.89
CA ASN A 10 -10.41 -20.07 -1.24
C ASN A 10 -9.28 -20.28 -0.18
N PRO A 11 -8.02 -20.59 -0.54
CA PRO A 11 -6.94 -21.00 0.38
C PRO A 11 -6.17 -19.86 1.09
N GLU A 12 -6.68 -18.63 1.12
CA GLU A 12 -5.85 -17.45 1.44
C GLU A 12 -6.02 -16.86 2.85
N PHE A 13 -6.90 -17.41 3.69
CA PHE A 13 -7.01 -16.93 5.07
C PHE A 13 -7.53 -18.00 6.05
N GLU A 14 -6.85 -19.14 6.10
CA GLU A 14 -6.67 -19.79 7.39
C GLU A 14 -5.50 -19.10 8.10
N LEU A 15 -5.77 -18.27 9.12
CA LEU A 15 -4.76 -17.93 10.15
C LEU A 15 -4.53 -19.15 11.06
N GLY A 16 -4.16 -20.27 10.45
CA GLY A 16 -3.96 -21.56 11.06
C GLY A 16 -3.83 -22.64 10.00
N GLY A 17 -2.66 -22.75 9.35
CA GLY A 17 -2.42 -23.93 8.49
C GLY A 17 -1.19 -23.94 7.59
N LYS A 18 -0.70 -22.80 7.06
CA LYS A 18 0.53 -22.78 6.25
C LYS A 18 1.77 -22.57 7.12
N LYS A 19 2.74 -23.47 6.99
CA LYS A 19 4.05 -23.33 7.67
C LYS A 19 4.77 -22.11 7.09
N PHE A 20 5.06 -21.13 7.94
CA PHE A 20 5.87 -19.96 7.58
C PHE A 20 7.23 -20.41 7.02
N ASN A 21 7.54 -20.02 5.79
CA ASN A 21 8.78 -20.39 5.13
C ASN A 21 9.83 -19.30 5.34
N VAL A 22 10.65 -19.48 6.37
CA VAL A 22 11.71 -18.53 6.76
C VAL A 22 12.71 -18.29 5.62
N LEU A 23 13.00 -19.31 4.81
CA LEU A 23 13.98 -19.19 3.75
C LEU A 23 13.48 -18.26 2.64
N ASP A 24 12.22 -18.38 2.23
CA ASP A 24 11.64 -17.55 1.18
C ASP A 24 11.36 -16.13 1.68
N SER A 25 11.01 -15.96 2.96
CA SER A 25 11.00 -14.66 3.63
C SER A 25 12.36 -13.96 3.57
N LEU A 26 13.45 -14.67 3.92
CA LEU A 26 14.81 -14.12 3.85
C LEU A 26 15.24 -13.76 2.42
N LYS A 27 14.89 -14.59 1.42
CA LYS A 27 15.12 -14.27 0.00
C LYS A 27 14.36 -13.01 -0.41
N GLY A 28 13.09 -12.88 0.03
CA GLY A 28 12.26 -11.71 -0.23
C GLY A 28 12.89 -10.44 0.36
N ILE A 29 13.31 -10.47 1.63
CA ILE A 29 14.00 -9.35 2.28
C ILE A 29 15.30 -9.00 1.54
N GLY A 30 16.11 -10.01 1.21
CA GLY A 30 17.35 -9.81 0.46
C GLY A 30 17.11 -9.13 -0.90
N LEU A 31 16.07 -9.58 -1.62
CA LEU A 31 15.65 -8.95 -2.88
C LEU A 31 15.21 -7.51 -2.67
N SER A 32 14.42 -7.20 -1.63
CA SER A 32 13.99 -5.83 -1.33
C SER A 32 15.18 -4.90 -1.04
N ILE A 33 16.20 -5.38 -0.31
CA ILE A 33 17.43 -4.62 -0.04
C ILE A 33 18.20 -4.35 -1.34
N VAL A 34 18.32 -5.36 -2.21
CA VAL A 34 18.98 -5.20 -3.52
C VAL A 34 18.24 -4.19 -4.39
N ILE A 35 16.91 -4.26 -4.47
CA ILE A 35 16.10 -3.32 -5.24
C ILE A 35 16.27 -1.88 -4.70
N ALA A 36 16.24 -1.71 -3.38
CA ALA A 36 16.49 -0.41 -2.76
C ALA A 36 17.90 0.12 -3.07
N GLY A 37 18.92 -0.73 -2.98
CA GLY A 37 20.29 -0.40 -3.34
C GLY A 37 20.44 0.03 -4.80
N ILE A 38 19.78 -0.68 -5.74
CA ILE A 38 19.77 -0.33 -7.16
C ILE A 38 19.08 1.02 -7.38
N ALA A 39 17.92 1.25 -6.75
CA ALA A 39 17.19 2.51 -6.88
C ALA A 39 18.02 3.71 -6.40
N VAL A 40 18.70 3.57 -5.26
CA VAL A 40 19.61 4.57 -4.70
C VAL A 40 20.82 4.78 -5.61
N ALA A 41 21.44 3.69 -6.11
CA ALA A 41 22.59 3.77 -7.00
C ALA A 41 22.25 4.46 -8.32
N ILE A 42 21.09 4.18 -8.91
CA ILE A 42 20.59 4.85 -10.13
C ILE A 42 20.35 6.33 -9.85
N SER A 43 19.72 6.67 -8.73
CA SER A 43 19.49 8.07 -8.35
C SER A 43 20.81 8.83 -8.18
N TYR A 44 21.78 8.22 -7.52
CA TYR A 44 23.11 8.81 -7.32
C TYR A 44 23.87 8.98 -8.65
N PHE A 45 23.80 7.98 -9.53
CA PHE A 45 24.48 8.03 -10.83
C PHE A 45 23.90 9.11 -11.76
N LEU A 46 22.58 9.30 -11.75
CA LEU A 46 21.91 10.27 -12.63
C LEU A 46 22.07 11.73 -12.18
N LEU A 47 21.97 12.00 -10.87
CA LEU A 47 21.93 13.38 -10.34
C LEU A 47 23.12 13.77 -9.45
N GLY A 48 24.05 12.86 -9.20
CA GLY A 48 25.26 13.12 -8.39
C GLY A 48 24.99 13.46 -6.92
N SER A 49 23.74 13.37 -6.45
CA SER A 49 23.31 13.75 -5.10
C SER A 49 22.18 12.84 -4.61
N MET A 50 22.16 12.60 -3.29
CA MET A 50 21.09 11.83 -2.62
C MET A 50 19.90 12.69 -2.21
N GLU A 51 19.88 13.96 -2.61
CA GLU A 51 18.87 14.93 -2.16
C GLU A 51 17.50 14.72 -2.82
N ASN A 52 17.46 14.05 -3.98
CA ASN A 52 16.23 13.79 -4.71
C ASN A 52 15.52 12.52 -4.24
N ILE A 53 14.95 12.59 -3.04
CA ILE A 53 14.12 11.52 -2.45
C ILE A 53 13.00 11.10 -3.41
N ALA A 54 12.44 12.02 -4.18
CA ALA A 54 11.41 11.75 -5.19
C ALA A 54 11.87 10.71 -6.24
N LEU A 55 13.08 10.84 -6.76
CA LEU A 55 13.61 9.88 -7.75
C LEU A 55 13.89 8.51 -7.13
N ILE A 56 14.34 8.49 -5.88
CA ILE A 56 14.55 7.24 -5.14
C ILE A 56 13.21 6.51 -4.96
N ILE A 57 12.15 7.21 -4.53
CA ILE A 57 10.82 6.61 -4.35
C ILE A 57 10.26 6.08 -5.68
N LEU A 58 10.34 6.87 -6.75
CA LEU A 58 9.85 6.46 -8.08
C LEU A 58 10.67 5.31 -8.65
N GLY A 59 11.99 5.36 -8.54
CA GLY A 59 12.89 4.30 -8.98
C GLY A 59 12.65 3.00 -8.21
N LEU A 60 12.55 3.07 -6.89
CA LEU A 60 12.19 1.94 -6.03
C LEU A 60 10.85 1.34 -6.46
N THR A 61 9.84 2.18 -6.65
CA THR A 61 8.49 1.75 -7.05
C THR A 61 8.53 1.06 -8.42
N ALA A 62 9.19 1.66 -9.41
CA ALA A 62 9.29 1.13 -10.77
C ALA A 62 10.02 -0.22 -10.81
N ILE A 63 11.17 -0.32 -10.14
CA ILE A 63 11.97 -1.54 -10.11
C ILE A 63 11.23 -2.64 -9.34
N SER A 64 10.55 -2.30 -8.24
CA SER A 64 9.75 -3.26 -7.47
C SER A 64 8.59 -3.84 -8.29
N ILE A 65 7.88 -2.99 -9.03
CA ILE A 65 6.81 -3.42 -9.94
C ILE A 65 7.37 -4.30 -11.06
N ALA A 66 8.50 -3.90 -11.66
CA ALA A 66 9.15 -4.70 -12.69
C ALA A 66 9.58 -6.07 -12.15
N ALA A 67 10.13 -6.12 -10.93
CA ALA A 67 10.52 -7.36 -10.25
C ALA A 67 9.31 -8.24 -9.94
N ALA A 68 8.15 -7.65 -9.63
CA ALA A 68 6.92 -8.39 -9.33
C ALA A 68 6.38 -9.19 -10.55
N PHE A 69 6.78 -8.85 -11.79
CA PHE A 69 6.44 -9.64 -12.97
C PHE A 69 7.33 -10.87 -13.19
N ILE A 70 8.41 -11.02 -12.41
CA ILE A 70 9.32 -12.17 -12.54
C ILE A 70 8.68 -13.39 -11.85
N PRO A 71 8.49 -14.53 -12.53
CA PRO A 71 7.85 -15.72 -11.95
C PRO A 71 8.51 -16.19 -10.65
N LYS A 72 9.85 -16.19 -10.60
CA LYS A 72 10.62 -16.55 -9.40
C LYS A 72 10.34 -15.67 -8.17
N VAL A 73 9.91 -14.42 -8.38
CA VAL A 73 9.55 -13.50 -7.30
C VAL A 73 8.12 -13.78 -6.83
N GLN A 74 7.22 -14.13 -7.74
CA GLN A 74 5.84 -14.52 -7.42
C GLN A 74 5.75 -15.85 -6.67
N GLU A 75 6.70 -16.75 -6.91
CA GLU A 75 6.81 -18.04 -6.22
C GLU A 75 7.27 -17.92 -4.75
N LEU A 76 7.74 -16.75 -4.32
CA LEU A 76 8.21 -16.56 -2.94
C LEU A 76 7.05 -16.53 -1.95
N GLU A 77 6.94 -17.61 -1.17
CA GLU A 77 5.96 -17.71 -0.08
C GLU A 77 6.33 -16.82 1.12
N SER A 78 5.34 -16.50 1.97
CA SER A 78 5.51 -15.76 3.22
C SER A 78 6.00 -14.29 3.09
N THR A 79 6.17 -13.78 1.86
CA THR A 79 6.61 -12.40 1.58
C THR A 79 5.58 -11.35 1.99
N PHE A 80 4.29 -11.64 1.79
CA PHE A 80 3.20 -10.76 2.22
C PHE A 80 3.17 -10.60 3.75
N GLU A 81 3.19 -11.70 4.50
CA GLU A 81 3.19 -11.69 5.98
C GLU A 81 4.44 -10.99 6.54
N THR A 82 5.59 -11.23 5.91
CA THR A 82 6.85 -10.56 6.28
C THR A 82 6.77 -9.05 6.04
N GLY A 83 6.27 -8.64 4.88
CA GLY A 83 6.10 -7.23 4.54
C GLY A 83 5.12 -6.52 5.46
N ASP A 84 4.02 -7.18 5.79
CA ASP A 84 3.01 -6.68 6.73
C ASP A 84 3.60 -6.43 8.12
N TYR A 85 4.31 -7.42 8.67
CA TYR A 85 5.01 -7.26 9.95
C TYR A 85 6.01 -6.11 9.95
N LEU A 86 6.85 -6.01 8.91
CA LEU A 86 7.85 -4.94 8.80
C LEU A 86 7.19 -3.55 8.68
N LEU A 87 6.07 -3.44 7.94
CA LEU A 87 5.33 -2.19 7.84
C LEU A 87 4.74 -1.78 9.20
N LEU A 88 4.17 -2.71 9.94
CA LEU A 88 3.64 -2.43 11.29
C LEU A 88 4.74 -1.97 12.24
N MET A 89 5.90 -2.63 12.23
CA MET A 89 7.07 -2.22 13.03
C MET A 89 7.59 -0.84 12.62
N PHE A 90 7.60 -0.53 11.32
CA PHE A 90 7.93 0.79 10.80
C PHE A 90 6.94 1.86 11.29
N CYS A 91 5.64 1.60 11.19
CA CYS A 91 4.60 2.50 11.68
C CYS A 91 4.73 2.75 13.19
N VAL A 92 5.05 1.73 13.98
CA VAL A 92 5.31 1.87 15.42
C VAL A 92 6.53 2.76 15.66
N ALA A 93 7.64 2.52 14.97
CA ALA A 93 8.85 3.32 15.10
C ALA A 93 8.63 4.79 14.70
N LEU A 94 7.90 5.04 13.61
CA LEU A 94 7.50 6.40 13.21
C LEU A 94 6.63 7.07 14.27
N GLY A 95 5.67 6.34 14.83
CA GLY A 95 4.82 6.86 15.91
C GLY A 95 5.63 7.24 17.16
N LEU A 96 6.68 6.50 17.48
CA LEU A 96 7.58 6.81 18.60
C LEU A 96 8.47 8.05 18.33
N LEU A 97 8.74 8.38 17.08
CA LEU A 97 9.48 9.58 16.68
C LEU A 97 8.59 10.83 16.65
N ALA A 98 7.27 10.69 16.76
CA ALA A 98 6.34 11.80 16.68
C ALA A 98 6.43 12.69 17.92
N ASP A 99 6.69 13.98 17.71
CA ASP A 99 6.67 14.98 18.77
C ASP A 99 5.28 15.64 18.84
N PHE A 100 4.55 15.32 19.91
CA PHE A 100 3.23 15.89 20.17
C PHE A 100 3.25 17.41 20.33
N SER A 101 4.33 18.01 20.84
CA SER A 101 4.43 19.47 20.98
C SER A 101 4.40 20.14 19.60
N THR A 102 5.19 19.62 18.66
CA THR A 102 5.21 20.09 17.27
C THR A 102 3.86 19.83 16.57
N ILE A 103 3.19 18.72 16.87
CA ILE A 103 1.85 18.40 16.33
C ILE A 103 0.79 19.36 16.88
N PHE A 104 0.86 19.80 18.13
CA PHE A 104 -0.10 20.76 18.66
C PHE A 104 0.11 22.17 18.11
N GLU A 105 1.36 22.57 17.88
CA GLU A 105 1.67 23.92 17.36
C GLU A 105 1.45 24.07 15.85
N LYS A 106 1.80 23.04 15.05
CA LYS A 106 1.70 23.08 13.57
C LYS A 106 0.88 21.94 12.98
N GLY A 107 0.65 20.88 13.74
CA GLY A 107 -0.05 19.69 13.27
C GLY A 107 -1.55 19.89 13.14
N ALA A 108 -2.16 20.90 13.78
CA ALA A 108 -3.58 21.21 13.58
C ALA A 108 -3.90 21.51 12.10
N ASP A 109 -3.07 22.33 11.45
CA ASP A 109 -3.23 22.66 10.02
C ASP A 109 -2.97 21.43 9.13
N LEU A 110 -1.97 20.61 9.47
CA LEU A 110 -1.67 19.38 8.73
C LEU A 110 -2.79 18.33 8.88
N VAL A 111 -3.35 18.19 10.07
CA VAL A 111 -4.47 17.28 10.35
C VAL A 111 -5.71 17.77 9.62
N LEU A 112 -5.98 19.08 9.61
CA LEU A 112 -7.10 19.64 8.86
C LEU A 112 -6.92 19.44 7.36
N TYR A 113 -5.73 19.70 6.82
CA TYR A 113 -5.40 19.43 5.43
C TYR A 113 -5.59 17.96 5.07
N ALA A 114 -5.00 17.05 5.85
CA ALA A 114 -5.11 15.61 5.63
C ALA A 114 -6.56 15.13 5.75
N GLY A 115 -7.31 15.65 6.73
CA GLY A 115 -8.73 15.37 6.91
C GLY A 115 -9.54 15.81 5.70
N VAL A 116 -9.39 17.06 5.26
CA VAL A 116 -10.10 17.57 4.07
C VAL A 116 -9.73 16.76 2.83
N ALA A 117 -8.46 16.45 2.62
CA ALA A 117 -8.01 15.63 1.50
C ALA A 117 -8.61 14.21 1.54
N MET A 118 -8.61 13.57 2.70
CA MET A 118 -9.20 12.24 2.91
C MET A 118 -10.71 12.26 2.67
N PHE A 119 -11.45 13.18 3.30
CA PHE A 119 -12.91 13.29 3.10
C PHE A 119 -13.27 13.61 1.66
N SER A 120 -12.53 14.51 1.01
CA SER A 120 -12.73 14.85 -0.40
C SER A 120 -12.46 13.66 -1.30
N SER A 121 -11.43 12.87 -1.02
CA SER A 121 -11.11 11.63 -1.75
C SER A 121 -12.20 10.58 -1.58
N ILE A 122 -12.67 10.32 -0.35
CA ILE A 122 -13.79 9.41 -0.08
C ILE A 122 -15.04 9.87 -0.82
N LEU A 123 -15.36 11.18 -0.75
CA LEU A 123 -16.55 11.74 -1.37
C LEU A 123 -16.48 11.60 -2.91
N LEU A 124 -15.34 11.94 -3.50
CA LEU A 124 -15.11 11.78 -4.93
C LEU A 124 -15.25 10.32 -5.35
N HIS A 125 -14.61 9.40 -4.61
CA HIS A 125 -14.70 7.97 -4.87
C HIS A 125 -16.12 7.45 -4.73
N PHE A 126 -16.88 7.91 -3.73
CA PHE A 126 -18.29 7.56 -3.54
C PHE A 126 -19.17 8.04 -4.69
N ILE A 127 -18.98 9.28 -5.16
CA ILE A 127 -19.71 9.82 -6.31
C ILE A 127 -19.42 9.00 -7.57
N LEU A 128 -18.14 8.69 -7.82
CA LEU A 128 -17.75 7.85 -8.95
C LEU A 128 -18.30 6.43 -8.82
N ALA A 129 -18.21 5.81 -7.65
CA ALA A 129 -18.76 4.48 -7.38
C ALA A 129 -20.27 4.44 -7.64
N LYS A 130 -21.00 5.48 -7.23
CA LYS A 130 -22.44 5.61 -7.50
C LYS A 130 -22.72 5.78 -9.00
N LEU A 131 -21.91 6.55 -9.72
CA LEU A 131 -22.05 6.73 -11.17
C LEU A 131 -21.82 5.42 -11.93
N PHE A 132 -20.79 4.66 -11.56
CA PHE A 132 -20.44 3.37 -12.17
C PHE A 132 -21.23 2.18 -11.58
N ARG A 133 -22.16 2.44 -10.65
CA ARG A 133 -23.00 1.42 -10.00
C ARG A 133 -22.20 0.30 -9.32
N ILE A 134 -21.09 0.67 -8.68
CA ILE A 134 -20.28 -0.24 -7.88
C ILE A 134 -21.05 -0.67 -6.62
N ASP A 135 -20.97 -1.94 -6.27
CA ASP A 135 -21.63 -2.49 -5.08
C ASP A 135 -20.97 -2.00 -3.78
N ARG A 136 -21.69 -2.16 -2.67
CA ARG A 136 -21.27 -1.64 -1.36
C ARG A 136 -19.97 -2.27 -0.88
N ASP A 137 -19.82 -3.59 -1.02
CA ASP A 137 -18.68 -4.32 -0.46
C ASP A 137 -17.41 -3.97 -1.22
N THR A 138 -17.49 -3.92 -2.55
CA THR A 138 -16.41 -3.45 -3.40
C THR A 138 -16.03 -2.02 -3.06
N PHE A 139 -16.99 -1.10 -2.92
CA PHE A 139 -16.70 0.28 -2.53
C PHE A 139 -15.98 0.37 -1.17
N ILE A 140 -16.44 -0.36 -0.15
CA ILE A 140 -15.81 -0.34 1.17
C ILE A 140 -14.37 -0.84 1.08
N ILE A 141 -14.14 -1.96 0.37
CA ILE A 141 -12.80 -2.55 0.22
C ILE A 141 -11.87 -1.63 -0.55
N THR A 142 -12.30 -1.08 -1.69
CA THR A 142 -11.45 -0.21 -2.52
C THR A 142 -11.21 1.14 -1.86
N SER A 143 -12.19 1.67 -1.13
CA SER A 143 -12.02 2.91 -0.37
C SER A 143 -11.06 2.70 0.80
N ALA A 144 -11.13 1.57 1.51
CA ALA A 144 -10.16 1.23 2.54
C ALA A 144 -8.76 1.04 1.95
N ALA A 145 -8.65 0.39 0.79
CA ALA A 145 -7.38 0.18 0.09
C ALA A 145 -6.72 1.50 -0.32
N GLY A 146 -7.52 2.45 -0.80
CA GLY A 146 -7.02 3.76 -1.21
C GLY A 146 -6.55 4.66 -0.06
N ILE A 147 -7.12 4.52 1.13
CA ILE A 147 -6.82 5.40 2.27
C ILE A 147 -5.78 4.79 3.20
N TYR A 148 -5.98 3.52 3.57
CA TYR A 148 -5.18 2.83 4.57
C TYR A 148 -4.15 1.89 3.94
N GLY A 149 -4.29 1.58 2.65
CA GLY A 149 -3.43 0.64 1.96
C GLY A 149 -3.86 -0.83 2.08
N PRO A 150 -3.05 -1.73 1.52
CA PRO A 150 -3.38 -3.16 1.41
C PRO A 150 -3.40 -3.90 2.76
N VAL A 151 -2.70 -3.40 3.77
CA VAL A 151 -2.52 -4.06 5.08
C VAL A 151 -3.84 -4.23 5.84
N PHE A 152 -4.76 -3.27 5.73
CA PHE A 152 -6.02 -3.32 6.47
C PHE A 152 -7.13 -4.09 5.73
N ILE A 153 -6.88 -4.56 4.50
CA ILE A 153 -7.91 -5.19 3.65
C ILE A 153 -8.42 -6.50 4.24
N GLY A 154 -7.51 -7.33 4.77
CA GLY A 154 -7.91 -8.58 5.43
C GLY A 154 -8.85 -8.34 6.61
N GLN A 155 -8.61 -7.30 7.40
CA GLN A 155 -9.45 -6.95 8.55
C GLN A 155 -10.81 -6.42 8.09
N ILE A 156 -10.86 -5.52 7.12
CA ILE A 156 -12.12 -4.97 6.61
C ILE A 156 -12.97 -6.06 5.94
N ALA A 157 -12.37 -6.93 5.13
CA ALA A 157 -13.06 -8.06 4.49
C ALA A 157 -13.68 -9.04 5.50
N SER A 158 -13.06 -9.18 6.68
CA SER A 158 -13.59 -9.96 7.80
C SER A 158 -14.90 -9.38 8.32
N VAL A 159 -14.94 -8.06 8.48
CA VAL A 159 -16.07 -7.35 9.11
C VAL A 159 -17.26 -7.29 8.17
N ILE A 160 -17.03 -7.11 6.87
CA ILE A 160 -18.10 -7.10 5.86
C ILE A 160 -18.52 -8.51 5.42
N HIS A 161 -17.91 -9.56 5.98
CA HIS A 161 -18.17 -10.97 5.63
C HIS A 161 -18.00 -11.30 4.13
N ASN A 162 -17.08 -10.61 3.44
CA ASN A 162 -16.82 -10.79 2.01
C ASN A 162 -15.32 -10.99 1.72
N ARG A 163 -14.81 -12.18 2.07
CA ARG A 163 -13.40 -12.55 1.90
C ARG A 163 -12.95 -12.66 0.44
N LYS A 164 -13.88 -12.83 -0.51
CA LYS A 164 -13.57 -12.93 -1.94
C LYS A 164 -12.92 -11.66 -2.48
N LEU A 165 -13.15 -10.52 -1.82
CA LEU A 165 -12.61 -9.22 -2.21
C LEU A 165 -11.19 -8.94 -1.65
N VAL A 166 -10.62 -9.83 -0.82
CA VAL A 166 -9.30 -9.60 -0.20
C VAL A 166 -8.22 -9.43 -1.25
N PHE A 167 -8.10 -10.41 -2.15
CA PHE A 167 -7.12 -10.38 -3.23
C PHE A 167 -7.27 -9.10 -4.07
N THR A 168 -8.49 -8.82 -4.53
CA THR A 168 -8.82 -7.63 -5.31
C THR A 168 -8.46 -6.33 -4.57
N GLY A 169 -8.76 -6.23 -3.28
CA GLY A 169 -8.45 -5.07 -2.47
C GLY A 169 -6.94 -4.86 -2.27
N ILE A 170 -6.17 -5.93 -2.04
CA ILE A 170 -4.71 -5.87 -1.93
C ILE A 170 -4.10 -5.40 -3.26
N THR A 171 -4.51 -6.01 -4.39
CA THR A 171 -4.02 -5.62 -5.72
C THR A 171 -4.34 -4.17 -6.04
N LEU A 172 -5.58 -3.72 -5.80
CA LEU A 172 -5.99 -2.33 -6.04
C LEU A 172 -5.26 -1.36 -5.10
N GLY A 173 -5.02 -1.73 -3.84
CA GLY A 173 -4.25 -0.91 -2.90
C GLY A 173 -2.80 -0.73 -3.36
N LEU A 174 -2.13 -1.82 -3.73
CA LEU A 174 -0.74 -1.77 -4.24
C LEU A 174 -0.64 -1.00 -5.56
N LEU A 175 -1.58 -1.21 -6.48
CA LEU A 175 -1.62 -0.48 -7.75
C LEU A 175 -1.92 1.01 -7.53
N GLY A 176 -2.84 1.32 -6.61
CA GLY A 176 -3.15 2.67 -6.19
C GLY A 176 -1.93 3.39 -5.61
N TYR A 177 -1.14 2.72 -4.77
CA TYR A 177 0.14 3.25 -4.27
C TYR A 177 1.12 3.56 -5.40
N ALA A 178 1.28 2.64 -6.35
CA ALA A 178 2.15 2.84 -7.49
C ALA A 178 1.76 4.11 -8.26
N ILE A 179 0.49 4.18 -8.70
CA ILE A 179 -0.04 5.33 -9.45
C ILE A 179 0.05 6.62 -8.62
N GLY A 180 -0.29 6.54 -7.34
CA GLY A 180 -0.25 7.65 -6.40
C GLY A 180 1.15 8.23 -6.23
N ASN A 181 2.19 7.41 -6.18
CA ASN A 181 3.58 7.89 -6.12
C ASN A 181 3.95 8.71 -7.37
N PHE A 182 3.63 8.21 -8.56
CA PHE A 182 3.89 8.95 -9.81
C PHE A 182 3.08 10.24 -9.92
N LEU A 183 1.76 10.17 -9.66
CA LEU A 183 0.89 11.34 -9.76
C LEU A 183 1.20 12.38 -8.68
N GLY A 184 1.45 11.96 -7.44
CA GLY A 184 1.74 12.85 -6.32
C GLY A 184 3.04 13.61 -6.53
N ILE A 185 4.12 12.91 -6.90
CA ILE A 185 5.40 13.54 -7.20
C ILE A 185 5.29 14.40 -8.48
N GLY A 186 4.60 13.91 -9.51
CA GLY A 186 4.37 14.67 -10.74
C GLY A 186 3.61 15.97 -10.49
N LEU A 187 2.56 15.93 -9.67
CA LEU A 187 1.79 17.10 -9.28
C LEU A 187 2.65 18.07 -8.44
N ALA A 188 3.48 17.56 -7.53
CA ALA A 188 4.39 18.40 -6.75
C ALA A 188 5.38 19.16 -7.65
N GLN A 189 5.94 18.51 -8.67
CA GLN A 189 6.83 19.16 -9.64
C GLN A 189 6.07 20.18 -10.51
N LEU A 190 4.85 19.85 -10.93
CA LEU A 190 4.01 20.76 -11.71
C LEU A 190 3.64 22.01 -10.92
N LEU A 191 3.27 21.87 -9.65
CA LEU A 191 2.99 23.00 -8.76
C LEU A 191 4.23 23.86 -8.55
N LYS A 192 5.40 23.25 -8.30
CA LYS A 192 6.68 23.97 -8.18
C LYS A 192 7.08 24.74 -9.45
N MET A 193 6.64 24.26 -10.62
CA MET A 193 6.86 24.96 -11.89
C MET A 193 5.89 26.15 -12.07
N LEU A 194 4.70 26.06 -11.46
CA LEU A 194 3.67 27.10 -11.50
C LEU A 194 3.85 28.17 -10.41
N GLY A 195 4.60 27.90 -9.35
CA GLY A 195 4.94 28.85 -8.28
C GLY A 195 5.30 28.17 -6.97
#